data_AF-A0A3N5RC47-F1
#
_entry.id   AF-A0A3N5RC47-F1
#
_cell.length_a   1.000
_cell.length_b   1.000
_cell.length_c   1.000
_cell.angle_alpha   90.00
_cell.angle_beta   90.00
_cell.angle_gamma   90.00
#
_symmetry.space_group_name_H-M   'P 1'
#
loop_
_entity.id
_entity.type
_entity.pdbx_description
1 polymer ?
#
loop_
_entity_poly.entity_id
_entity_poly.type
_entity_poly.pdbx_seq_one_letter_code
_entity_poly.pdbx_strand_id
1 'polypeptide(L)'
;MSVTLKDVEHIAELARLKFSKEELESYTHQLNQILAYVDKLNEADTENVEPLSYPVEGSNIFREDELKPSVSRDEALKNAPDQDDEFFKVPKVISK
;
A
#
# COMPACT_ATOMS: atom_id res chain seq x y z
N MET A 1 0.62 -14.66 16.92
CA MET A 1 0.69 -15.51 15.70
C MET A 1 2.07 -15.41 15.07
N SER A 2 2.54 -16.40 14.29
CA SER A 2 3.86 -16.31 13.61
C SER A 2 3.75 -16.50 12.10
N VAL A 3 4.58 -15.78 11.36
CA VAL A 3 4.71 -15.83 9.90
C VAL A 3 5.97 -16.59 9.48
N THR A 4 5.87 -17.31 8.36
CA THR A 4 6.96 -18.06 7.75
C THR A 4 7.66 -17.24 6.67
N LEU A 5 8.84 -17.70 6.22
CA LEU A 5 9.55 -17.09 5.09
C LEU A 5 8.65 -16.97 3.84
N LYS A 6 7.85 -18.00 3.56
CA LYS A 6 6.94 -18.03 2.41
C LYS A 6 5.84 -16.98 2.53
N ASP A 7 5.35 -16.71 3.75
CA ASP A 7 4.36 -15.66 3.98
C ASP A 7 4.97 -14.28 3.73
N VAL A 8 6.23 -14.07 4.15
CA VAL A 8 6.96 -12.82 3.89
C VAL A 8 7.23 -12.62 2.40
N GLU A 9 7.62 -13.68 1.67
CA GLU A 9 7.76 -13.66 0.21
C GLU A 9 6.45 -13.27 -0.47
N HIS A 10 5.33 -13.85 -0.03
CA HIS A 10 4.02 -13.53 -0.57
C HIS A 10 3.61 -12.08 -0.31
N ILE A 11 3.84 -11.57 0.90
CA ILE A 11 3.57 -10.17 1.25
C ILE A 11 4.45 -9.23 0.42
N ALA A 12 5.73 -9.57 0.21
CA ALA A 12 6.63 -8.79 -0.63
C ALA A 12 6.13 -8.70 -2.08
N GLU A 13 5.62 -9.80 -2.64
CA GLU A 13 5.02 -9.81 -3.98
C GLU A 13 3.79 -8.90 -4.08
N LEU A 14 2.90 -8.95 -3.08
CA LEU A 14 1.72 -8.08 -2.98
C LEU A 14 2.11 -6.60 -2.90
N ALA A 15 3.17 -6.30 -2.16
CA ALA A 15 3.71 -4.95 -2.01
C ALA A 15 4.61 -4.49 -3.17
N ARG A 16 4.87 -5.34 -4.18
CA ARG A 16 5.82 -5.09 -5.28
C ARG A 16 7.25 -4.78 -4.81
N LEU A 17 7.66 -5.42 -3.72
CA LEU A 17 9.01 -5.33 -3.15
C LEU A 17 9.83 -6.56 -3.51
N LYS A 18 11.11 -6.35 -3.81
CA LYS A 18 12.06 -7.42 -4.11
C LYS A 18 13.19 -7.39 -3.09
N PHE A 19 13.45 -8.52 -2.47
CA PHE A 19 14.45 -8.69 -1.43
C PHE A 19 15.42 -9.82 -1.78
N SER A 20 16.62 -9.74 -1.24
CA SER A 20 17.57 -10.85 -1.18
C SER A 20 17.10 -11.92 -0.19
N LYS A 21 17.71 -13.11 -0.23
CA LYS A 21 17.34 -14.20 0.69
C LYS A 21 17.68 -13.84 2.14
N GLU A 22 18.82 -13.19 2.32
CA GLU A 22 19.34 -12.74 3.61
C GLU A 22 18.40 -11.68 4.22
N GLU A 23 17.88 -10.76 3.39
CA GLU A 23 16.87 -9.79 3.82
C GLU A 23 15.55 -10.45 4.20
N LEU A 24 15.09 -11.44 3.42
CA LEU A 24 13.84 -12.16 3.73
C LEU A 24 13.93 -12.92 5.06
N GLU A 25 15.06 -13.56 5.35
CA GLU A 25 15.29 -14.21 6.65
C GLU A 25 15.27 -13.19 7.80
N SER A 26 15.98 -12.07 7.63
CA SER A 26 15.99 -10.97 8.62
C SER A 26 14.59 -10.40 8.83
N TYR A 27 13.84 -10.12 7.77
CA TYR A 27 12.49 -9.57 7.85
C TYR A 27 11.49 -10.57 8.44
N THR A 28 11.66 -11.87 8.20
CA THR A 28 10.85 -12.89 8.86
C THR A 28 11.01 -12.81 10.38
N HIS A 29 12.24 -12.64 10.88
CA HIS A 29 12.46 -12.46 12.32
C HIS A 29 11.83 -11.15 12.84
N GLN A 30 12.08 -10.03 12.16
CA GLN A 30 11.59 -8.72 12.57
C GLN A 30 10.06 -8.63 12.54
N LEU A 31 9.41 -9.18 11.51
CA LEU A 31 7.95 -9.22 11.41
C LEU A 31 7.33 -10.05 12.53
N ASN A 32 7.94 -11.19 12.89
CA ASN A 32 7.48 -11.99 14.02
C ASN A 32 7.60 -11.22 15.35
N GLN A 33 8.66 -10.41 15.54
CA GLN A 33 8.77 -9.53 16.71
C GLN A 33 7.68 -8.45 16.74
N ILE A 34 7.38 -7.83 15.60
CA ILE A 34 6.32 -6.83 15.48
C ILE A 34 4.96 -7.46 15.79
N LEU A 35 4.66 -8.63 15.23
CA LEU A 35 3.40 -9.35 15.49
C LEU A 35 3.26 -9.74 16.96
N ALA A 36 4.35 -10.20 17.60
CA ALA A 36 4.34 -10.48 19.03
C ALA A 36 4.09 -9.22 19.88
N TYR A 37 4.54 -8.05 19.43
CA TYR A 37 4.22 -6.78 20.08
C TYR A 37 2.76 -6.37 19.88
N VAL A 38 2.22 -6.55 18.66
CA VAL A 38 0.81 -6.28 18.32
C VAL A 38 -0.14 -7.21 19.06
N ASP A 39 0.28 -8.45 19.35
CA ASP A 39 -0.51 -9.43 20.11
C ASP A 39 -0.94 -8.91 21.50
N LYS A 40 -0.25 -7.90 22.06
CA LYS A 40 -0.66 -7.19 23.30
C LYS A 40 -2.03 -6.53 23.20
N LEU A 41 -2.47 -6.15 21.99
CA LEU A 41 -3.80 -5.55 21.79
C LEU A 41 -4.92 -6.53 22.12
N ASN A 42 -4.67 -7.85 22.09
CA ASN A 42 -5.65 -8.87 22.48
C ASN A 42 -5.94 -8.86 23.99
N GLU A 43 -5.14 -8.17 24.80
CA GLU A 43 -5.39 -8.00 26.25
C GLU A 43 -6.49 -6.96 26.53
N ALA A 44 -6.81 -6.10 25.55
CA ALA A 44 -7.87 -5.13 25.66
C ALA A 44 -9.23 -5.76 25.30
N ASP A 45 -10.24 -5.57 26.15
CA ASP A 45 -11.62 -5.98 25.87
C ASP A 45 -12.26 -5.00 24.88
N THR A 46 -12.65 -5.52 23.71
CA THR A 46 -13.33 -4.77 22.64
C THR A 46 -14.68 -5.37 22.26
N GLU A 47 -15.30 -6.25 23.06
CA GLU A 47 -16.55 -6.95 22.70
C GLU A 47 -17.70 -6.01 22.32
N ASN A 48 -17.74 -4.82 22.93
CA ASN A 48 -18.79 -3.82 22.72
C ASN A 48 -18.23 -2.46 22.24
N VAL A 49 -17.05 -2.48 21.61
CA VAL A 49 -16.39 -1.27 21.08
C VAL A 49 -16.49 -1.29 19.57
N GLU A 50 -17.26 -0.35 19.01
CA GLU A 50 -17.37 -0.18 17.56
C GLU A 50 -16.03 0.30 16.97
N PRO A 51 -15.58 -0.26 15.83
CA PRO A 51 -14.35 0.17 15.17
C PRO A 51 -14.40 1.64 14.73
N LEU A 52 -13.39 2.42 15.10
CA LEU A 52 -13.26 3.80 14.67
C LEU A 52 -12.61 3.88 13.27
N SER A 53 -13.41 4.15 12.24
CA SER A 53 -12.91 4.31 10.86
C SER A 53 -12.39 5.72 10.56
N TYR A 54 -13.09 6.74 11.06
CA TYR A 54 -12.73 8.14 10.91
C TYR A 54 -12.87 8.83 12.27
N PRO A 55 -11.92 9.68 12.68
CA PRO A 55 -11.98 10.38 13.96
C PRO A 55 -13.01 11.52 13.98
N VAL A 56 -13.59 11.85 12.83
CA VAL A 56 -14.60 12.89 12.65
C VAL A 56 -15.88 12.28 12.10
N GLU A 57 -17.02 12.90 12.40
CA GLU A 57 -18.30 12.45 11.87
C GLU A 57 -18.30 12.51 10.34
N GLY A 58 -18.66 11.38 9.72
CA GLY A 58 -18.81 11.28 8.27
C GLY A 58 -20.07 12.02 7.82
N SER A 59 -19.94 12.84 6.79
CA SER A 59 -21.07 13.36 6.01
C SER A 59 -20.83 13.04 4.54
N ASN A 60 -21.91 12.94 3.76
CA ASN A 60 -21.76 12.75 2.32
C ASN A 60 -21.29 14.06 1.69
N ILE A 61 -19.99 14.15 1.40
CA ILE A 61 -19.38 15.29 0.72
C ILE A 61 -19.43 15.02 -0.79
N PHE A 62 -20.45 15.54 -1.45
CA PHE A 62 -20.58 15.46 -2.90
C PHE A 62 -19.77 16.57 -3.58
N ARG A 63 -19.31 16.26 -4.79
CA ARG A 63 -18.74 17.23 -5.72
C ARG A 63 -19.77 17.51 -6.81
N GLU A 64 -20.08 18.78 -7.04
CA GLU A 64 -20.91 19.20 -8.18
C GLU A 64 -20.30 18.74 -9.50
N ASP A 65 -21.16 18.36 -10.45
CA ASP A 65 -20.72 17.87 -11.76
C ASP A 65 -20.39 19.01 -12.72
N GLU A 66 -19.35 19.76 -12.38
CA GLU A 66 -18.86 20.89 -13.17
C GLU A 66 -17.52 20.57 -13.83
N LEU A 67 -17.36 21.01 -15.08
CA LEU A 67 -16.10 20.94 -15.81
C LEU A 67 -15.06 21.88 -15.18
N LYS A 68 -13.89 21.32 -14.85
CA LYS A 68 -12.72 22.09 -14.40
C LYS A 68 -11.57 21.90 -15.39
N PRO A 69 -10.71 22.93 -15.58
CA PRO A 69 -9.50 22.78 -16.37
C PRO A 69 -8.65 21.62 -15.84
N SER A 70 -8.20 20.73 -16.74
CA SER A 70 -7.20 19.72 -16.40
C SER A 70 -5.81 20.36 -16.33
N VAL A 71 -4.88 19.70 -15.64
CA VAL A 71 -3.45 20.05 -15.71
C VAL A 71 -2.97 19.95 -17.17
N SER A 72 -2.01 20.80 -17.55
CA SER A 72 -1.44 20.71 -18.90
C SER A 72 -0.66 19.40 -19.06
N ARG A 73 -0.55 18.90 -20.29
CA ARG A 73 0.21 17.68 -20.58
C ARG A 73 1.67 17.81 -20.14
N ASP A 74 2.28 18.95 -20.44
CA ASP A 74 3.67 19.23 -20.07
C ASP A 74 3.87 19.20 -18.55
N GLU A 75 2.93 19.76 -17.77
CA GLU A 75 2.98 19.70 -16.30
C GLU A 75 2.75 18.28 -15.77
N ALA A 76 1.81 17.54 -16.38
CA ALA A 76 1.52 16.16 -15.98
C ALA A 76 2.73 15.24 -16.21
N LEU A 77 3.45 15.43 -17.32
CA LEU A 77 4.60 14.64 -17.73
C LEU A 77 5.91 15.06 -17.06
N LYS A 78 5.98 16.28 -16.49
CA LYS A 78 7.21 16.87 -15.92
C LYS A 78 8.03 15.96 -14.99
N ASN A 79 7.37 15.07 -14.24
CA ASN A 79 8.01 14.15 -13.28
C ASN A 79 8.02 12.68 -13.75
N ALA A 80 7.65 12.41 -15.00
CA ALA A 80 7.68 11.06 -15.56
C ALA A 80 9.13 10.55 -15.62
N PRO A 81 9.43 9.35 -15.07
CA PRO A 81 10.76 8.76 -15.19
C PRO A 81 11.16 8.42 -16.64
N ASP A 82 10.18 8.08 -17.48
CA ASP A 82 10.33 7.84 -18.92
C ASP A 82 9.03 8.30 -19.61
N GLN A 83 9.17 8.98 -20.73
CA GLN A 83 8.06 9.54 -21.50
C GLN A 83 8.42 9.56 -22.99
N ASP A 84 7.41 9.55 -23.84
CA ASP A 84 7.53 10.09 -25.18
C ASP A 84 6.93 11.51 -25.23
N ASP A 85 6.68 12.04 -26.43
CA ASP A 85 6.14 13.40 -26.59
C ASP A 85 4.73 13.57 -25.97
N GLU A 86 3.96 12.49 -25.80
CA GLU A 86 2.56 12.57 -25.37
C GLU A 86 2.17 11.63 -24.21
N PHE A 87 2.97 10.60 -23.90
CA PHE A 87 2.60 9.49 -23.02
C PHE A 87 3.68 9.16 -21.99
N PHE A 88 3.24 8.61 -20.85
CA PHE A 88 4.11 7.92 -19.90
C PHE A 88 4.57 6.60 -20.51
N LYS A 89 5.88 6.39 -20.58
CA LYS A 89 6.45 5.20 -21.19
C LYS A 89 6.74 4.14 -20.13
N VAL A 90 6.19 2.94 -20.33
CA VAL A 90 6.34 1.79 -19.42
C VAL A 90 6.67 0.51 -20.18
N PRO A 91 7.30 -0.50 -19.54
CA PRO A 91 7.46 -1.82 -20.14
C PRO A 91 6.10 -2.41 -20.55
N LYS A 92 6.06 -3.07 -21.70
CA LYS A 92 4.84 -3.65 -22.26
C LYS A 92 4.27 -4.72 -21.31
N VAL A 93 3.02 -4.54 -20.89
CA VAL A 93 2.29 -5.51 -20.05
C VAL A 93 1.69 -6.60 -20.95
N ILE A 94 2.53 -7.53 -21.43
CA ILE A 94 2.08 -8.79 -22.03
C ILE A 94 2.62 -9.92 -21.17
N SER A 95 1.73 -10.67 -20.54
CA SER A 95 2.04 -11.99 -19.97
C SER A 95 2.09 -13.02 -21.09
N LYS A 96 3.10 -13.89 -21.07
CA LYS A 96 3.11 -15.13 -21.85
C LYS A 96 2.39 -16.23 -21.09
#